data_AF-A0A2M7CLQ9-F1
#
_entry.id   AF-A0A2M7CLQ9-F1
#
_cell.length_a   1.000
_cell.length_b   1.000
_cell.length_c   1.000
_cell.angle_alpha   90.00
_cell.angle_beta   90.00
_cell.angle_gamma   90.00
#
_symmetry.space_group_name_H-M   'P 1'
#
loop_
_entity.id
_entity.type
_entity.pdbx_description
1 polymer ?
#
loop_
_entity_poly.entity_id
_entity_poly.type
_entity_poly.pdbx_seq_one_letter_code
_entity_poly.pdbx_strand_id
1 'polypeptide(L)' 'MFRFGPTELLIILAIALLLFGVGRIGKIAGELGSGIRAFKEGLSGDKEDSQ' A
#
# COMPACT_ATOMS: atom_id res chain seq x y z
N MET A 1 -14.36 -22.21 10.77
CA MET A 1 -14.27 -21.80 12.19
C MET A 1 -13.00 -20.96 12.42
N PHE A 2 -12.87 -19.84 11.74
CA PHE A 2 -11.91 -18.76 12.02
C PHE A 2 -12.59 -17.49 11.54
N ARG A 3 -13.08 -16.66 12.48
CA ARG A 3 -13.57 -15.33 12.14
C ARG A 3 -12.35 -14.45 12.25
N PHE A 4 -11.72 -14.10 11.13
CA PHE A 4 -10.70 -13.06 11.11
C PHE A 4 -11.41 -11.74 11.40
N GLY A 5 -11.52 -11.44 12.68
CA GLY A 5 -12.06 -10.18 13.14
C GLY A 5 -11.06 -9.05 12.87
N PRO A 6 -11.54 -7.80 12.92
CA PRO A 6 -10.67 -6.65 12.85
C PRO A 6 -9.57 -6.69 13.93
N THR A 7 -9.84 -7.30 15.09
CA THR A 7 -8.87 -7.46 16.18
C THR A 7 -7.74 -8.41 15.83
N GLU A 8 -8.02 -9.60 15.27
CA GLU A 8 -6.98 -10.54 14.86
C GLU A 8 -6.11 -9.97 13.74
N LEU A 9 -6.71 -9.28 12.77
CA LEU A 9 -5.97 -8.58 11.70
C LEU A 9 -5.01 -7.53 12.27
N LEU A 10 -5.43 -6.78 13.28
CA LEU A 10 -4.61 -5.75 13.92
C LEU A 10 -3.42 -6.37 14.66
N ILE A 11 -3.61 -7.50 15.34
CA ILE A 11 -2.53 -8.26 15.99
C ILE A 11 -1.53 -8.78 14.96
N ILE A 12 -2.01 -9.36 13.85
CA ILE A 12 -1.15 -9.85 12.77
C ILE A 12 -0.34 -8.70 12.16
N LEU A 13 -1.00 -7.55 11.93
CA LEU A 13 -0.34 -6.35 11.43
C LEU A 13 0.74 -5.86 12.40
N ALA A 14 0.47 -5.85 13.71
CA ALA A 14 1.44 -5.46 14.72
C ALA A 14 2.67 -6.40 14.72
N ILE A 15 2.46 -7.71 14.63
CA ILE A 15 3.55 -8.70 14.53
C ILE A 15 4.35 -8.48 13.24
N ALA A 16 3.68 -8.28 12.10
CA ALA A 16 4.34 -7.99 10.83
C ALA A 16 5.19 -6.71 10.92
N LEU A 17 4.68 -5.64 11.54
CA LEU A 17 5.42 -4.40 11.76
C LEU A 17 6.64 -4.58 12.67
N LEU A 18 6.58 -5.48 13.66
CA LEU A 18 7.73 -5.80 14.52
C LEU A 18 8.80 -6.62 13.78
N LEU A 19 8.39 -7.61 12.98
CA LEU A 19 9.32 -8.47 12.22
C LEU A 19 10.02 -7.70 11.10
N PHE A 20 9.25 -6.98 10.30
CA PHE A 20 9.77 -6.25 9.16
C PHE A 20 10.28 -4.86 9.55
N GLY A 21 9.77 -4.27 10.62
CA GLY A 21 10.10 -2.91 11.06
C GLY A 21 9.31 -1.85 10.29
N VAL A 22 8.82 -0.83 11.01
CA VAL A 22 8.03 0.28 10.44
C VAL A 22 8.77 1.05 9.33
N GLY A 23 10.10 1.20 9.45
CA GLY A 23 10.91 1.91 8.47
C GLY A 23 11.07 1.19 7.13
N ARG A 24 11.21 -0.15 7.14
CA ARG A 24 11.32 -0.94 5.91
C ARG A 24 9.99 -1.00 5.17
N ILE A 25 8.88 -1.21 5.90
CA ILE A 25 7.54 -1.19 5.30
C ILE A 25 7.21 0.19 4.73
N GLY A 26 7.53 1.27 5.44
CA GLY A 26 7.33 2.64 4.95
C GLY A 26 8.13 2.95 3.68
N LYS A 27 9.39 2.51 3.61
CA LYS A 27 10.23 2.67 2.42
C LYS A 27 9.65 1.94 1.21
N ILE A 28 9.29 0.67 1.37
CA ILE A 28 8.67 -0.14 0.31
C ILE A 28 7.35 0.47 -0.14
N ALA A 29 6.49 0.87 0.80
CA ALA A 29 5.21 1.50 0.50
C ALA A 29 5.39 2.83 -0.25
N GLY A 30 6.42 3.62 0.08
CA GLY A 30 6.76 4.85 -0.62
C GLY A 30 7.22 4.62 -2.07
N GLU A 31 8.09 3.63 -2.29
CA GLU A 31 8.56 3.23 -3.63
C GLU A 31 7.39 2.69 -4.47
N LEU A 32 6.58 1.79 -3.91
CA LEU A 32 5.39 1.25 -4.57
C LEU A 32 4.34 2.34 -4.86
N GLY A 33 4.08 3.23 -3.90
CA GLY A 33 3.12 4.32 -4.05
C GLY A 33 3.53 5.31 -5.15
N SER A 34 4.83 5.59 -5.27
CA SER A 34 5.37 6.43 -6.34
C SER A 34 5.20 5.77 -7.71
N GLY A 35 5.46 4.46 -7.81
CA GLY A 35 5.21 3.69 -9.04
C GLY A 35 3.73 3.64 -9.42
N ILE A 36 2.84 3.40 -8.46
CA ILE A 36 1.39 3.40 -8.68
C ILE A 36 0.91 4.80 -9.13
N ARG A 37 1.44 5.86 -8.54
CA ARG A 37 1.12 7.24 -8.93
C ARG A 37 1.54 7.53 -10.36
N ALA A 38 2.78 7.22 -10.73
CA ALA A 38 3.27 7.40 -12.10
C ALA A 38 2.47 6.56 -13.10
N PHE A 39 2.09 5.33 -12.73
CA PHE A 39 1.22 4.48 -13.54
C PHE A 39 -0.17 5.09 -13.74
N LYS A 40 -0.77 5.61 -12.67
CA LYS A 40 -2.07 6.31 -12.74
C LYS A 40 -1.97 7.57 -13.62
N GLU A 41 -0.93 8.37 -13.46
CA GLU A 41 -0.70 9.58 -14.27
C GLU A 41 -0.51 9.22 -15.75
N GLY A 42 0.26 8.18 -16.08
CA GLY A 42 0.40 7.68 -17.44
C GLY A 42 -0.90 7.14 -18.07
N LEU A 43 -1.79 6.54 -17.26
CA LEU A 43 -3.12 6.12 -17.72
C LEU A 43 -4.16 7.25 -17.78
N SER A 44 -3.95 8.33 -17.03
CA SER A 44 -4.84 9.48 -16.96
C SER A 44 -4.45 10.60 -17.92
N GLY A 45 -3.18 10.72 -18.32
CA GLY A 45 -2.71 11.70 -19.30
C GLY A 45 -3.39 11.56 -20.67
N ASP A 46 -3.90 10.37 -21.00
CA ASP A 46 -4.70 10.12 -22.21
C ASP A 46 -6.13 10.70 -22.13
N LYS A 47 -6.56 11.23 -20.98
CA LYS A 47 -7.89 11.80 -20.75
C LYS A 47 -7.93 13.32 -20.66
N GLU A 48 -6.77 13.99 -20.62
CA GLU A 48 -6.68 15.45 -20.51
C GLU A 48 -6.48 16.14 -21.87
N ASP A 49 -6.06 15.42 -22.93
CA ASP A 49 -5.89 15.94 -24.31
C ASP A 49 -7.17 15.89 -25.18
N SER A 50 -8.36 15.90 -24.56
CA SER A 50 -9.65 15.88 -25.28
C SER A 50 -10.62 17.00 -24.89
N GLN A 51 -10.10 18.16 -24.45
CA GLN A 51 -10.84 19.43 -24.41
C GLN A 51 -10.03 20.57 -25.02
#